data_AF-A0A969SVJ0-F1
#
_entry.id   AF-A0A969SVJ0-F1
#
_cell.length_a   1.000
_cell.length_b   1.000
_cell.length_c   1.000
_cell.angle_alpha   90.00
_cell.angle_beta   90.00
_cell.angle_gamma   90.00
#
_symmetry.space_group_name_H-M   'P 1'
#
loop_
_entity.id
_entity.type
_entity.pdbx_description
1 polymer ?
#
loop_
_entity_poly.entity_id
_entity_poly.type
_entity_poly.pdbx_seq_one_letter_code
_entity_poly.pdbx_strand_id
1 'polypeptide(L)'
;MKPVLNQGQLTTWKDDRGFGFIQPADGSQAIFLHISELKDSTRRPQVGDTIYYYAVTENGKLRAHKAFILGARRKPTSTTSKNQAVFNRASLSPFPVLETLLLSILPLVGSLHFAWTTANPLPLILYPVMSLLTFALYADDKSRAKQGSWRTPEKTLHLCELAGGWLGGFVAQRRLHHKSSKESYQFEFWVIVALHYVAWLGWLFLASS
;
A
#
# COMPACT_ATOMS: atom_id res chain seq x y z
N MET A 1 -23.39 -26.09 -3.99
CA MET A 1 -24.51 -25.58 -4.81
C MET A 1 -23.92 -24.80 -5.98
N LYS A 2 -24.40 -24.97 -7.21
CA LYS A 2 -23.96 -24.16 -8.35
C LYS A 2 -24.47 -22.72 -8.16
N PRO A 3 -23.65 -21.67 -8.40
CA PRO A 3 -24.11 -20.30 -8.26
C PRO A 3 -25.21 -20.03 -9.29
N VAL A 4 -26.38 -19.58 -8.83
CA VAL A 4 -27.53 -19.28 -9.68
C VAL A 4 -27.38 -17.86 -10.22
N LEU A 5 -27.57 -17.71 -11.53
CA LEU A 5 -27.57 -16.40 -12.18
C LEU A 5 -28.92 -15.72 -11.89
N ASN A 6 -28.86 -14.56 -11.24
CA ASN A 6 -30.01 -13.72 -10.91
C ASN A 6 -30.05 -12.49 -11.80
N GLN A 7 -31.19 -11.83 -11.83
CA GLN A 7 -31.40 -10.57 -12.56
C GLN A 7 -32.16 -9.55 -11.71
N GLY A 8 -31.86 -8.27 -11.91
CA GLY A 8 -32.55 -7.17 -11.26
C GLY A 8 -32.28 -5.84 -11.95
N GLN A 9 -32.99 -4.78 -11.54
CA GLN A 9 -32.80 -3.44 -12.09
C GLN A 9 -31.93 -2.58 -11.18
N LEU A 10 -31.02 -1.81 -11.78
CA LEU A 10 -30.20 -0.86 -11.06
C LEU A 10 -31.05 0.35 -10.66
N THR A 11 -31.38 0.50 -9.37
CA THR A 11 -32.25 1.59 -8.90
C THR A 11 -31.47 2.83 -8.44
N THR A 12 -30.22 2.64 -8.03
CA THR A 12 -29.35 3.72 -7.60
C THR A 12 -27.96 3.51 -8.18
N TRP A 13 -27.37 4.58 -8.72
CA TRP A 13 -25.97 4.60 -9.15
C TRP A 13 -25.30 5.89 -8.65
N LYS A 14 -24.14 5.74 -8.01
CA LYS A 14 -23.27 6.85 -7.58
C LYS A 14 -21.95 6.74 -8.32
N ASP A 15 -21.86 7.44 -9.44
CA ASP A 15 -20.73 7.30 -10.37
C ASP A 15 -19.40 7.80 -9.77
N ASP A 16 -19.47 8.89 -8.99
CA ASP A 16 -18.36 9.47 -8.23
C ASP A 16 -17.71 8.47 -7.26
N ARG A 17 -18.50 7.54 -6.71
CA ARG A 17 -18.04 6.50 -5.77
C ARG A 17 -18.00 5.11 -6.39
N GLY A 18 -18.38 4.96 -7.65
CA GLY A 18 -18.34 3.69 -8.39
C GLY A 18 -19.24 2.59 -7.84
N PHE A 19 -20.40 2.90 -7.25
CA PHE A 19 -21.29 1.86 -6.73
C PHE A 19 -22.78 2.18 -6.84
N GLY A 20 -23.60 1.14 -6.74
CA GLY A 20 -25.05 1.22 -6.80
C GLY A 20 -25.75 0.06 -6.10
N PHE A 21 -27.08 0.03 -6.27
CA PHE A 21 -27.95 -1.00 -5.71
C PHE A 21 -28.85 -1.57 -6.79
N ILE A 22 -28.87 -2.90 -6.87
CA ILE A 22 -29.75 -3.67 -7.75
C ILE A 22 -30.98 -4.07 -6.95
N GLN A 23 -32.16 -3.76 -7.46
CA GLN A 23 -33.43 -4.27 -6.96
C GLN A 23 -33.74 -5.59 -7.69
N PRO A 24 -33.73 -6.74 -7.00
CA PRO A 24 -34.06 -8.02 -7.61
C PRO A 24 -35.54 -8.08 -7.99
N ALA A 25 -35.86 -8.84 -9.05
CA ALA A 25 -37.24 -8.97 -9.54
C ALA A 25 -38.18 -9.72 -8.58
N ASP A 26 -37.62 -10.50 -7.64
CA ASP A 26 -38.36 -11.21 -6.60
C ASP A 26 -38.77 -10.29 -5.42
N GLY A 27 -38.41 -9.01 -5.47
CA GLY A 27 -38.72 -8.04 -4.41
C GLY A 27 -37.88 -8.18 -3.15
N SER A 28 -36.82 -9.01 -3.18
CA SER A 28 -35.90 -9.18 -2.06
C SER A 28 -35.06 -7.92 -1.79
N GLN A 29 -34.27 -7.95 -0.72
CA GLN A 29 -33.44 -6.81 -0.30
C GLN A 29 -32.51 -6.36 -1.43
N ALA A 30 -32.38 -5.04 -1.57
CA ALA A 30 -31.48 -4.44 -2.55
C ALA A 30 -30.04 -4.97 -2.41
N ILE A 31 -29.47 -5.38 -3.53
CA ILE A 31 -28.16 -6.02 -3.59
C ILE A 31 -27.12 -4.99 -3.98
N PHE A 32 -26.03 -4.94 -3.22
CA PHE A 32 -24.95 -4.00 -3.47
C PHE A 32 -24.16 -4.39 -4.73
N LEU A 33 -23.91 -3.40 -5.60
CA LEU A 33 -23.12 -3.53 -6.82
C LEU A 33 -21.98 -2.52 -6.83
N HIS A 34 -20.76 -2.98 -7.10
CA HIS A 34 -19.59 -2.10 -7.32
C HIS A 34 -19.17 -2.13 -8.79
N ILE A 35 -18.63 -1.04 -9.31
CA ILE A 35 -18.19 -0.94 -10.72
C ILE A 35 -17.15 -2.00 -11.09
N SER A 36 -16.35 -2.46 -10.13
CA SER A 36 -15.35 -3.53 -10.35
C SER A 36 -15.95 -4.88 -10.74
N GLU A 37 -17.24 -5.09 -10.49
CA GLU A 37 -17.96 -6.31 -10.86
C GLU A 37 -18.47 -6.27 -12.30
N LEU A 38 -18.48 -5.10 -12.94
CA LEU A 38 -18.95 -4.87 -14.32
C LEU A 38 -17.77 -4.78 -15.30
N LYS A 39 -16.88 -5.77 -15.29
CA LYS A 39 -15.64 -5.74 -16.09
C LYS A 39 -15.88 -5.78 -17.62
N ASP A 40 -17.01 -6.35 -18.03
CA ASP A 40 -17.35 -6.58 -19.44
C ASP A 40 -18.32 -5.55 -20.03
N SER A 41 -18.62 -4.46 -19.29
CA SER A 41 -19.52 -3.40 -19.76
C SER A 41 -18.83 -2.45 -20.74
N THR A 42 -19.46 -2.18 -21.89
CA THR A 42 -18.98 -1.20 -22.88
C THR A 42 -19.22 0.25 -22.49
N ARG A 43 -20.05 0.49 -21.47
CA ARG A 43 -20.40 1.82 -20.97
C ARG A 43 -20.56 1.82 -19.45
N ARG A 44 -20.64 3.00 -18.85
CA ARG A 44 -20.96 3.16 -17.43
C ARG A 44 -22.42 2.77 -17.13
N PRO A 45 -22.70 2.27 -15.91
CA PRO A 45 -24.05 1.90 -15.50
C PRO A 45 -24.94 3.12 -15.31
N GLN A 46 -26.23 2.96 -15.59
CA GLN A 46 -27.25 3.99 -15.42
C GLN A 46 -28.45 3.41 -14.67
N VAL A 47 -29.12 4.27 -13.89
CA VAL A 47 -30.36 3.87 -13.20
C VAL A 47 -31.38 3.40 -14.24
N GLY A 48 -32.01 2.25 -13.99
CA GLY A 48 -32.90 1.55 -14.92
C GLY A 48 -32.22 0.40 -15.68
N ASP A 49 -30.88 0.27 -15.61
CA ASP A 49 -30.17 -0.83 -16.28
C ASP A 49 -30.57 -2.20 -15.69
N THR A 50 -30.85 -3.16 -16.56
CA THR A 50 -31.02 -4.57 -16.16
C THR A 50 -29.65 -5.21 -15.97
N ILE A 51 -29.37 -5.64 -14.75
CA ILE A 51 -28.10 -6.26 -14.34
C ILE A 51 -28.33 -7.75 -14.07
N TYR A 52 -27.52 -8.59 -14.72
CA TYR A 52 -27.39 -10.00 -14.38
C TYR A 52 -26.20 -10.20 -13.45
N TYR A 53 -26.34 -11.02 -12.41
CA TYR A 53 -25.31 -11.20 -11.38
C TYR A 53 -25.44 -12.53 -10.65
N TYR A 54 -24.37 -12.95 -9.98
CA TYR A 54 -24.43 -14.02 -8.99
C TYR A 54 -24.50 -13.41 -7.60
N ALA A 55 -25.51 -13.78 -6.81
CA ALA A 55 -25.64 -13.30 -5.43
C ALA A 55 -24.66 -14.04 -4.52
N VAL A 56 -23.82 -13.30 -3.79
CA VAL A 56 -22.89 -13.86 -2.80
C VAL A 56 -23.06 -13.10 -1.49
N THR A 57 -23.15 -13.83 -0.37
CA THR A 57 -23.16 -13.24 0.96
C THR A 57 -21.73 -13.18 1.49
N GLU A 58 -21.22 -11.97 1.66
CA GLU A 58 -19.88 -11.72 2.19
C GLU A 58 -20.00 -10.84 3.44
N ASN A 59 -19.50 -11.32 4.59
CA ASN A 59 -19.59 -10.62 5.88
C ASN A 59 -21.03 -10.18 6.27
N GLY A 60 -22.02 -11.05 5.99
CA GLY A 60 -23.43 -10.79 6.28
C GLY A 60 -24.11 -9.79 5.33
N LYS A 61 -23.43 -9.29 4.29
CA LYS A 61 -24.00 -8.39 3.27
C LYS A 61 -24.13 -9.11 1.93
N LEU A 62 -25.30 -8.98 1.30
CA LEU A 62 -25.55 -9.47 -0.05
C LEU A 62 -24.90 -8.57 -1.10
N ARG A 63 -24.07 -9.15 -1.96
CA ARG A 63 -23.35 -8.45 -3.02
C ARG A 63 -23.52 -9.18 -4.36
N ALA A 64 -23.52 -8.40 -5.44
CA ALA A 64 -23.48 -8.92 -6.79
C ALA A 64 -22.03 -9.26 -7.19
N HIS A 65 -21.81 -10.44 -7.75
CA HIS A 65 -20.51 -10.87 -8.28
C HIS A 65 -20.61 -11.28 -9.75
N LYS A 66 -19.55 -11.01 -10.54
CA LYS A 66 -19.51 -11.25 -12.01
C LYS A 66 -20.74 -10.68 -12.71
N ALA A 67 -21.03 -9.41 -12.43
CA ALA A 67 -22.22 -8.76 -12.93
C ALA A 67 -22.02 -8.27 -14.39
N PHE A 68 -23.10 -8.20 -15.16
CA PHE A 68 -23.06 -7.58 -16.50
C PHE A 68 -24.39 -6.91 -16.84
N ILE A 69 -24.30 -5.84 -17.64
CA ILE A 69 -25.43 -5.03 -18.08
C ILE A 69 -26.03 -5.64 -19.35
N LEU A 70 -27.35 -5.83 -19.36
CA LEU A 70 -28.08 -6.27 -20.55
C LEU A 70 -27.90 -5.26 -21.70
N GLY A 71 -27.51 -5.73 -22.89
CA GLY A 71 -27.32 -4.87 -24.07
C GLY A 71 -26.01 -4.08 -24.12
N ALA A 72 -25.24 -4.04 -23.04
CA ALA A 72 -23.90 -3.43 -23.00
C ALA A 72 -22.78 -4.46 -22.79
N ARG A 73 -23.05 -5.73 -23.09
CA ARG A 73 -22.05 -6.81 -23.06
C ARG A 73 -21.12 -6.64 -24.25
N ARG A 74 -19.82 -6.45 -23.99
CA ARG A 74 -18.81 -6.55 -25.04
C ARG A 74 -18.89 -7.96 -25.64
N LYS A 75 -19.09 -8.07 -26.95
CA LYS A 75 -18.96 -9.35 -27.68
C LYS A 75 -17.61 -9.94 -27.26
N PRO A 76 -17.50 -11.24 -26.91
CA PRO A 76 -16.21 -11.83 -26.59
C PRO A 76 -15.37 -11.78 -27.87
N THR A 77 -14.61 -10.69 -28.04
CA THR A 77 -13.51 -10.70 -28.98
C THR A 77 -12.58 -11.75 -28.42
N SER A 78 -12.50 -12.87 -29.11
CA SER A 78 -11.42 -13.81 -29.00
C SER A 78 -10.14 -13.05 -29.32
N THR A 79 -9.63 -12.30 -28.34
CA THR A 79 -8.22 -11.98 -28.27
C THR A 79 -7.57 -13.31 -27.96
N THR A 80 -7.25 -14.04 -29.03
CA THR A 80 -6.06 -14.86 -29.12
C THR A 80 -5.04 -14.20 -28.21
N SER A 81 -4.64 -14.95 -27.18
CA SER A 81 -3.43 -14.71 -26.41
C SER A 81 -2.27 -14.57 -27.41
N LYS A 82 -2.11 -13.37 -27.96
CA LYS A 82 -0.84 -12.95 -28.51
C LYS A 82 0.01 -12.84 -27.27
N ASN A 83 0.87 -13.84 -27.10
CA ASN A 83 2.09 -13.76 -26.33
C ASN A 83 2.77 -12.43 -26.65
N GLN A 84 2.41 -11.37 -25.93
CA GLN A 84 3.35 -10.32 -25.57
C GLN A 84 4.13 -10.84 -24.36
N ALA A 85 4.93 -11.87 -24.63
CA ALA A 85 6.12 -12.20 -23.87
C ALA A 85 7.24 -11.20 -24.20
N VAL A 86 6.88 -9.92 -24.36
CA VAL A 86 7.78 -8.80 -24.66
C VAL A 86 7.16 -7.60 -23.93
N PHE A 87 7.72 -7.27 -22.76
CA PHE A 87 7.33 -6.21 -21.82
C PHE A 87 6.17 -6.47 -20.83
N ASN A 88 6.09 -7.67 -20.24
CA ASN A 88 5.99 -7.72 -18.78
C ASN A 88 7.42 -7.78 -18.22
N ARG A 89 8.18 -6.67 -18.39
CA ARG A 89 9.01 -6.29 -17.25
C ARG A 89 7.97 -6.07 -16.18
N ALA A 90 7.93 -6.92 -15.15
CA ALA A 90 7.35 -6.47 -13.90
C ALA A 90 7.88 -5.06 -13.72
N SER A 91 7.04 -4.03 -13.84
CA SER A 91 7.41 -2.73 -13.32
C SER A 91 7.35 -2.93 -11.81
N LEU A 92 8.32 -3.69 -11.30
CA LEU A 92 8.93 -3.39 -10.03
C LEU A 92 9.19 -1.90 -10.16
N SER A 93 8.37 -1.09 -9.49
CA SER A 93 8.78 0.28 -9.21
C SER A 93 10.23 0.14 -8.76
N PRO A 94 11.20 0.74 -9.49
CA PRO A 94 12.60 0.49 -9.21
C PRO A 94 12.75 0.79 -7.73
N PHE A 95 13.12 -0.23 -6.95
CA PHE A 95 13.35 -0.05 -5.53
C PHE A 95 14.29 1.15 -5.46
N PRO A 96 13.97 2.18 -4.67
CA PRO A 96 14.68 3.45 -4.74
C PRO A 96 16.03 3.34 -4.01
N VAL A 97 16.89 2.48 -4.57
CA VAL A 97 18.26 2.20 -4.15
C VAL A 97 19.02 3.50 -4.11
N LEU A 98 18.91 4.31 -5.16
CA LEU A 98 19.63 5.58 -5.25
C LEU A 98 19.30 6.48 -4.07
N GLU A 99 18.02 6.68 -3.76
CA GLU A 99 17.62 7.54 -2.65
C GLU A 99 17.99 6.94 -1.29
N THR A 100 17.89 5.62 -1.13
CA THR A 100 18.33 4.93 0.09
C THR A 100 19.84 5.09 0.29
N LEU A 101 20.62 4.95 -0.79
CA LEU A 101 22.06 5.17 -0.77
C LEU A 101 22.39 6.62 -0.44
N LEU A 102 21.76 7.59 -1.12
CA LEU A 102 21.94 9.01 -0.86
C LEU A 102 21.63 9.35 0.60
N LEU A 103 20.54 8.80 1.15
CA LEU A 103 20.16 9.01 2.55
C LEU A 103 21.16 8.38 3.54
N SER A 104 21.84 7.31 3.16
CA SER A 104 22.83 6.64 4.01
C SER A 104 24.21 7.27 4.01
N ILE A 105 24.57 8.10 3.01
CA ILE A 105 25.94 8.62 2.86
C ILE A 105 26.36 9.46 4.06
N LEU A 106 25.57 10.47 4.42
CA LEU A 106 25.93 11.37 5.51
C LEU A 106 26.10 10.67 6.87
N PRO A 107 25.14 9.86 7.35
CA PRO A 107 25.33 9.14 8.61
C PRO A 107 26.46 8.10 8.54
N LEU A 108 26.72 7.49 7.38
CA LEU A 108 27.84 6.57 7.21
C LEU A 108 29.19 7.30 7.32
N VAL A 109 29.36 8.41 6.60
CA VAL A 109 30.57 9.22 6.66
C VAL A 109 30.77 9.81 8.06
N GLY A 110 29.69 10.34 8.65
CA GLY A 110 29.70 10.88 10.01
C GLY A 110 30.12 9.83 11.04
N SER A 111 29.50 8.64 11.01
CA SER A 111 29.83 7.54 11.93
C SER A 111 31.24 7.00 11.74
N LEU A 112 31.73 6.91 10.50
CA LEU A 112 33.10 6.52 10.22
C LEU A 112 34.10 7.56 10.74
N HIS A 113 33.85 8.85 10.51
CA HIS A 113 34.69 9.94 11.00
C HIS A 113 34.70 9.98 12.54
N PHE A 114 33.54 9.83 13.18
CA PHE A 114 33.42 9.73 14.63
C PHE A 114 34.20 8.55 15.19
N ALA A 115 34.06 7.36 14.59
CA ALA A 115 34.80 6.19 15.01
C ALA A 115 36.31 6.37 14.87
N TRP A 116 36.77 7.01 13.80
CA TRP A 116 38.18 7.31 13.58
C TRP A 116 38.74 8.32 14.60
N THR A 117 38.00 9.39 14.88
CA THR A 117 38.45 10.50 15.74
C THR A 117 38.34 10.21 17.22
N THR A 118 37.33 9.43 17.64
CA THR A 118 37.05 9.14 19.06
C THR A 118 37.39 7.71 19.47
N ALA A 119 37.85 6.87 18.53
CA ALA A 119 38.03 5.42 18.69
C ALA A 119 36.75 4.67 19.14
N ASN A 120 35.57 5.29 18.96
CA ASN A 120 34.30 4.72 19.40
C ASN A 120 33.43 4.25 18.21
N PRO A 121 33.33 2.94 17.96
CA PRO A 121 32.60 2.40 16.81
C PRO A 121 31.09 2.30 17.04
N LEU A 122 30.57 2.75 18.20
CA LEU A 122 29.16 2.54 18.56
C LEU A 122 28.17 3.02 17.50
N PRO A 123 28.27 4.25 16.94
CA PRO A 123 27.32 4.69 15.91
C PRO A 123 27.40 3.82 14.65
N LEU A 124 28.60 3.39 14.26
CA LEU A 124 28.81 2.57 13.05
C LEU A 124 28.13 1.21 13.15
N ILE A 125 28.08 0.63 14.35
CA ILE A 125 27.39 -0.66 14.62
C ILE A 125 25.89 -0.44 14.87
N LEU A 126 25.52 0.64 15.55
CA LEU A 126 24.15 0.90 15.98
C LEU A 126 23.21 1.11 14.79
N TYR A 127 23.61 1.89 13.78
CA TYR A 127 22.78 2.18 12.61
C TYR A 127 22.32 0.93 11.84
N PRO A 128 23.20 -0.02 11.44
CA PRO A 128 22.76 -1.22 10.75
C PRO A 128 21.90 -2.12 11.64
N VAL A 129 22.24 -2.28 12.92
CA VAL A 129 21.46 -3.09 13.87
C VAL A 129 20.05 -2.52 14.03
N MET A 130 19.93 -1.22 14.31
CA MET A 130 18.63 -0.56 14.47
C MET A 130 17.85 -0.51 13.18
N SER A 131 18.50 -0.42 12.02
CA SER A 131 17.84 -0.49 10.72
C SER A 131 17.21 -1.87 10.47
N LEU A 132 17.92 -2.96 10.77
CA LEU A 132 17.38 -4.31 10.67
C LEU A 132 16.21 -4.54 11.64
N LEU A 133 16.37 -4.09 12.89
CA LEU A 133 15.31 -4.20 13.90
C LEU A 133 14.06 -3.42 13.49
N THR A 134 14.22 -2.17 13.03
CA THR A 134 13.09 -1.32 12.60
C THR A 134 12.39 -1.92 11.39
N PHE A 135 13.15 -2.45 10.41
CA PHE A 135 12.56 -3.15 9.28
C PHE A 135 11.72 -4.35 9.72
N ALA A 136 12.22 -5.16 10.65
CA ALA A 136 11.49 -6.30 11.20
C ALA A 136 10.21 -5.86 11.93
N LEU A 137 10.26 -4.79 12.72
CA LEU A 137 9.08 -4.23 13.40
C LEU A 137 8.02 -3.74 12.40
N TYR A 138 8.42 -3.10 11.30
CA TYR A 138 7.49 -2.71 10.24
C TYR A 138 6.87 -3.92 9.54
N ALA A 139 7.66 -4.97 9.28
CA ALA A 139 7.17 -6.21 8.69
C ALA A 139 6.16 -6.91 9.60
N ASP A 140 6.45 -6.98 10.89
CA ASP A 140 5.55 -7.51 11.91
C ASP A 140 4.27 -6.67 12.04
N ASP A 141 4.37 -5.34 12.10
CA ASP A 141 3.22 -4.44 12.14
C ASP A 141 2.31 -4.61 10.91
N LYS A 142 2.88 -4.77 9.71
CA LYS A 142 2.11 -5.08 8.50
C LYS A 142 1.45 -6.46 8.58
N SER A 143 2.12 -7.46 9.14
CA SER A 143 1.57 -8.80 9.35
C SER A 143 0.35 -8.75 10.28
N ARG A 144 0.48 -8.06 11.41
CA ARG A 144 -0.60 -7.85 12.39
C ARG A 144 -1.79 -7.10 11.79
N ALA A 145 -1.52 -6.07 10.99
CA ALA A 145 -2.57 -5.32 10.30
C ALA A 145 -3.40 -6.19 9.33
N LYS A 146 -2.78 -7.18 8.67
CA LYS A 146 -3.48 -8.15 7.81
C LYS A 146 -4.27 -9.20 8.58
N GLN A 147 -3.77 -9.61 9.74
CA GLN A 147 -4.37 -10.64 10.59
C GLN A 147 -5.47 -10.08 11.51
N GLY A 148 -5.69 -8.77 11.52
CA GLY A 148 -6.66 -8.13 12.41
C GLY A 148 -6.25 -8.14 13.89
N SER A 149 -4.98 -8.42 14.18
CA SER A 149 -4.45 -8.42 15.55
C SER A 149 -4.04 -7.02 16.00
N TRP A 150 -3.76 -6.87 17.29
CA TRP A 150 -3.35 -5.59 17.90
C TRP A 150 -2.09 -5.04 17.20
N ARG A 151 -2.18 -3.82 16.69
CA ARG A 151 -1.11 -3.15 15.92
C ARG A 151 -0.03 -2.56 16.83
N THR A 152 1.17 -2.37 16.30
CA THR A 152 2.28 -1.77 17.04
C THR A 152 2.05 -0.25 17.18
N PRO A 153 2.17 0.32 18.40
CA PRO A 153 2.06 1.77 18.60
C PRO A 153 3.05 2.54 17.73
N GLU A 154 2.62 3.66 17.13
CA GLU A 154 3.47 4.47 16.25
C GLU A 154 4.71 5.01 16.99
N LYS A 155 4.57 5.33 18.28
CA LYS A 155 5.68 5.76 19.14
C LYS A 155 6.82 4.75 19.21
N THR A 156 6.52 3.45 19.20
CA THR A 156 7.56 2.41 19.24
C THR A 156 8.38 2.42 17.95
N LEU A 157 7.73 2.61 16.80
CA LEU A 157 8.43 2.69 15.52
C LEU A 157 9.28 3.96 15.44
N HIS A 158 8.73 5.12 15.81
CA HIS A 158 9.48 6.38 15.84
C HIS A 158 10.64 6.35 16.83
N LEU A 159 10.52 5.65 17.96
CA LEU A 159 11.65 5.47 18.90
C LEU A 159 12.79 4.66 18.28
N CYS A 160 12.48 3.57 17.56
CA CYS A 160 13.49 2.79 16.84
C CYS A 160 14.10 3.57 15.68
N GLU A 161 13.31 4.38 14.98
CA GLU A 161 13.78 5.29 13.94
C GLU A 161 14.75 6.34 14.52
N LEU A 162 14.39 6.94 15.66
CA LEU A 162 15.20 7.93 16.39
C LEU A 162 16.51 7.33 16.93
N ALA A 163 16.53 6.05 17.27
CA ALA A 163 17.73 5.35 17.71
C ALA A 163 18.68 4.94 16.55
N GLY A 164 18.44 5.42 15.33
CA GLY A 164 19.27 5.13 14.15
C GLY A 164 18.67 4.11 13.18
N GLY A 165 17.43 3.66 13.42
CA GLY A 165 16.75 2.68 12.58
C GLY A 165 15.96 3.27 11.41
N TRP A 166 15.97 4.60 11.24
CA TRP A 166 15.15 5.30 10.26
C TRP A 166 15.42 4.85 8.81
N LEU A 167 16.66 4.46 8.47
CA LEU A 167 16.98 3.95 7.13
C LEU A 167 16.27 2.60 6.87
N GLY A 168 16.23 1.72 7.87
CA GLY A 168 15.45 0.48 7.82
C GLY A 168 13.94 0.74 7.73
N GLY A 169 13.45 1.72 8.48
CA GLY A 169 12.05 2.19 8.40
C GLY A 169 11.69 2.69 7.00
N PHE A 170 12.54 3.51 6.39
CA PHE A 170 12.37 4.00 5.02
C PHE A 170 12.30 2.89 3.98
N VAL A 171 13.23 1.93 4.06
CA VAL A 171 13.23 0.74 3.19
C VAL A 171 11.96 -0.08 3.41
N ALA A 172 11.52 -0.23 4.65
CA ALA A 172 10.30 -0.94 4.99
C ALA A 172 9.06 -0.24 4.43
N GLN A 173 8.92 1.09 4.58
CA GLN A 173 7.81 1.86 4.02
C GLN A 173 7.68 1.64 2.50
N ARG A 174 8.80 1.58 1.79
CA ARG A 174 8.85 1.43 0.32
C ARG A 174 8.61 0.01 -0.15
N ARG A 175 9.16 -1.00 0.53
CA ARG A 175 8.91 -2.41 0.19
C ARG A 175 7.51 -2.85 0.59
N LEU A 176 7.09 -2.43 1.77
CA LEU A 176 5.86 -2.90 2.39
C LEU A 176 4.67 -2.00 2.05
N HIS A 177 4.86 -0.81 1.46
CA HIS A 177 3.79 0.14 1.15
C HIS A 177 2.87 0.37 2.36
N HIS A 178 3.47 0.40 3.55
CA HIS A 178 2.81 0.47 4.84
C HIS A 178 3.31 1.72 5.55
N LYS A 179 2.38 2.59 5.98
CA LYS A 179 2.66 3.89 6.61
C LYS A 179 3.41 4.91 5.72
N SER A 180 3.38 4.74 4.40
CA SER A 180 3.96 5.70 3.43
C SER A 180 3.04 6.86 3.05
N SER A 181 1.73 6.76 3.31
CA SER A 181 0.74 7.78 2.90
C SER A 181 0.09 8.55 4.05
N LYS A 182 0.45 8.25 5.31
CA LYS A 182 -0.11 8.94 6.48
C LYS A 182 0.74 10.17 6.77
N GLU A 183 0.18 11.36 6.56
CA GLU A 183 0.93 12.63 6.67
C GLU A 183 1.56 12.83 8.04
N SER A 184 0.82 12.59 9.14
CA SER A 184 1.36 12.76 10.49
C SER A 184 2.56 11.86 10.77
N TYR A 185 2.52 10.61 10.29
CA TYR A 185 3.60 9.65 10.44
C TYR A 185 4.83 10.06 9.62
N GLN A 186 4.60 10.51 8.37
CA GLN A 186 5.67 10.97 7.50
C GLN A 186 6.33 12.24 8.04
N PHE A 187 5.56 13.16 8.63
CA PHE A 187 6.11 14.35 9.29
C PHE A 187 7.05 13.98 10.44
N GLU A 188 6.60 13.14 11.38
CA GLU A 188 7.43 12.67 12.51
C GLU A 188 8.68 11.93 12.02
N PHE A 189 8.53 11.07 11.02
CA PHE A 189 9.63 10.36 10.37
C PHE A 189 10.69 11.34 9.81
N TRP A 190 10.28 12.34 9.01
CA TRP A 190 11.21 13.29 8.40
C TRP A 190 11.87 14.23 9.41
N VAL A 191 11.19 14.58 10.51
CA VAL A 191 11.80 15.30 11.64
C VAL A 191 12.94 14.49 12.25
N ILE A 192 12.75 13.18 12.43
CA ILE A 192 13.80 12.28 12.94
C ILE A 192 15.00 12.25 11.99
N VAL A 193 14.77 12.11 10.68
CA VAL A 193 15.84 12.13 9.67
C VAL A 193 16.59 13.44 9.70
N ALA A 194 15.88 14.57 9.72
CA ALA A 194 16.48 15.90 9.78
C ALA A 194 17.35 16.09 11.04
N LEU A 195 16.88 15.61 12.20
CA LEU A 195 17.65 15.64 13.44
C LEU A 195 18.97 14.87 13.33
N HIS A 196 18.95 13.68 12.72
CA HIS A 196 20.18 12.91 12.48
C HIS A 196 21.14 13.64 11.55
N TYR A 197 20.62 14.27 10.50
CA TYR A 197 21.41 15.04 9.55
C TYR A 197 22.09 16.25 10.20
N VAL A 198 21.33 17.03 10.97
CA VAL A 198 21.86 18.18 11.71
C VAL A 198 22.94 17.73 12.70
N ALA A 199 22.73 16.62 13.42
CA ALA A 199 23.72 16.08 14.34
C ALA A 199 25.03 15.69 13.63
N TRP A 200 24.96 14.99 12.49
CA TRP A 200 26.16 14.59 11.75
C TRP A 200 26.85 15.76 11.07
N LEU A 201 26.11 16.69 10.49
CA LEU A 201 26.70 17.91 9.92
C LEU A 201 27.40 18.70 11.02
N GLY A 202 26.74 18.93 12.15
CA GLY A 202 27.32 19.63 13.30
C GLY A 202 28.61 18.98 13.77
N TRP A 203 28.62 17.64 13.91
CA TRP A 203 29.84 16.91 14.25
C TRP A 203 30.95 17.11 13.22
N LEU A 204 30.66 16.93 11.94
CA LEU A 204 31.65 17.04 10.87
C LEU A 204 32.23 18.45 10.77
N PHE A 205 31.39 19.49 10.88
CA PHE A 205 31.85 20.88 10.86
C PHE A 205 32.73 21.24 12.07
N LEU A 206 32.33 20.81 13.27
CA LEU A 206 33.09 21.08 14.50
C LEU A 206 34.40 20.30 14.54
N ALA A 207 34.41 19.07 14.03
CA ALA A 207 35.61 18.24 14.00
C ALA A 207 36.59 18.62 12.87
N SER A 208 36.13 19.38 11.86
CA SER A 208 36.97 19.92 10.79
C SER A 208 37.57 21.31 11.10
N SER A 209 37.14 21.94 12.20
CA SER A 209 37.60 23.25 12.65
C SER A 209 38.73 23.11 13.66
#